data_AF-A0A382U329-F1
#
_entry.id   AF-A0A382U329-F1
#
_cell.length_a   1.000
_cell.length_b   1.000
_cell.length_c   1.000
_cell.angle_alpha   90.00
_cell.angle_beta   90.00
_cell.angle_gamma   90.00
#
_symmetry.space_group_name_H-M   'P 1'
#
loop_
_entity.id
_entity.type
_entity.pdbx_description
1 polymer ?
#
loop_
_entity_poly.entity_id
_entity_poly.type
_entity_poly.pdbx_seq_one_letter_code
_entity_poly.pdbx_strand_id
1 'polypeptide(L)'
;VDEAVRDLLALRAVKLHPADDAPQIHGFRCMGVAERVPELGETPGSMVHVWHVPSDILPISATEIERWSVDAPGGRHWILSERPFDETILAPLKSI
;
A
#
# COMPACT_ATOMS: atom_id res chain seq x y z
N VAL A 1 -7.98 14.34 -1.35
CA VAL A 1 -6.69 13.66 -1.66
C VAL A 1 -6.94 12.22 -2.04
N ASP A 2 -7.54 11.40 -1.17
CA ASP A 2 -7.89 10.02 -1.51
C ASP A 2 -8.71 9.83 -2.77
N GLU A 3 -9.69 10.68 -3.03
CA GLU A 3 -10.51 10.61 -4.25
C GLU A 3 -9.65 10.77 -5.50
N ALA A 4 -8.70 11.73 -5.50
CA ALA A 4 -7.74 11.88 -6.58
C ALA A 4 -6.82 10.66 -6.72
N VAL A 5 -6.41 10.02 -5.62
CA VAL A 5 -5.64 8.75 -5.67
C VAL A 5 -6.49 7.64 -6.27
N ARG A 6 -7.78 7.54 -5.92
CA ARG A 6 -8.72 6.58 -6.52
C ARG A 6 -8.91 6.82 -8.02
N ASP A 7 -9.02 8.08 -8.43
CA ASP A 7 -9.15 8.45 -9.85
C ASP A 7 -7.87 8.08 -10.62
N LEU A 8 -6.69 8.34 -10.06
CA LEU A 8 -5.42 7.94 -10.66
C LEU A 8 -5.29 6.42 -10.81
N LEU A 9 -5.74 5.65 -9.82
CA LEU A 9 -5.81 4.20 -9.88
C LEU A 9 -6.75 3.72 -10.99
N ALA A 10 -7.94 4.33 -11.10
CA ALA A 10 -8.91 4.01 -12.13
C ALA A 10 -8.36 4.28 -13.55
N LEU A 11 -7.63 5.39 -13.74
CA LEU A 11 -6.97 5.73 -15.01
C LEU A 11 -5.92 4.68 -15.43
N ARG A 12 -5.35 3.95 -14.47
CA ARG A 12 -4.39 2.85 -14.69
C ARG A 12 -5.08 1.48 -14.76
N ALA A 13 -6.40 1.45 -14.90
CA ALA A 13 -7.21 0.22 -14.93
C ALA A 13 -7.06 -0.65 -13.67
N VAL A 14 -6.79 -0.01 -12.51
CA VAL A 14 -6.86 -0.63 -11.18
C VAL A 14 -8.26 -0.40 -10.63
N LYS A 15 -9.07 -1.45 -10.61
CA LYS A 15 -10.42 -1.42 -10.06
C LYS A 15 -10.39 -1.82 -8.59
N LEU A 16 -10.72 -0.87 -7.72
CA LEU A 16 -10.80 -1.11 -6.27
C LEU A 16 -12.19 -1.62 -5.89
N HIS A 17 -12.21 -2.70 -5.12
CA HIS A 17 -13.35 -3.20 -4.39
C HIS A 17 -13.25 -2.77 -2.92
N PRO A 18 -14.38 -2.51 -2.23
CA PRO A 18 -14.36 -2.22 -0.80
C PRO A 18 -13.64 -3.32 -0.01
N ALA A 19 -12.91 -2.92 1.01
CA ALA A 19 -12.25 -3.81 1.96
C ALA A 19 -12.86 -3.52 3.34
N ASP A 20 -14.11 -3.93 3.53
CA ASP A 20 -14.91 -3.54 4.71
C ASP A 20 -14.31 -4.07 6.03
N ASP A 21 -13.56 -5.17 5.96
CA ASP A 21 -12.87 -5.78 7.10
C ASP A 21 -11.41 -5.30 7.25
N ALA A 22 -10.98 -4.29 6.49
CA ALA A 22 -9.61 -3.80 6.56
C ALA A 22 -9.33 -3.11 7.91
N PRO A 23 -8.23 -3.48 8.60
CA PRO A 23 -7.88 -2.88 9.87
C PRO A 23 -7.50 -1.41 9.71
N GLN A 24 -7.80 -0.61 10.74
CA GLN A 24 -7.31 0.77 10.82
C GLN A 24 -5.86 0.76 11.30
N ILE A 25 -4.93 0.99 10.37
CA ILE A 25 -3.49 1.05 10.65
C ILE A 25 -3.05 2.51 10.62
N HIS A 26 -2.43 3.00 11.70
CA HIS A 26 -1.98 4.38 11.75
C HIS A 26 -0.93 4.67 10.68
N GLY A 27 -1.16 5.72 9.88
CA GLY A 27 -0.31 6.13 8.76
C GLY A 27 -0.59 5.39 7.45
N PHE A 28 -1.38 4.31 7.46
CA PHE A 28 -1.68 3.48 6.28
C PHE A 28 -3.18 3.34 6.09
N ARG A 29 -3.70 3.97 5.04
CA ARG A 29 -5.13 3.90 4.72
C ARG A 29 -5.40 2.81 3.69
N CYS A 30 -6.21 1.82 4.05
CA CYS A 30 -6.67 0.84 3.06
C CYS A 30 -7.63 1.51 2.08
N MET A 31 -7.29 1.48 0.79
CA MET A 31 -8.11 2.03 -0.28
C MET A 31 -9.10 0.98 -0.82
N GLY A 32 -8.81 -0.30 -0.60
CA GLY A 32 -9.60 -1.41 -1.08
C GLY A 32 -8.73 -2.57 -1.57
N VAL A 33 -9.36 -3.51 -2.24
CA VAL A 33 -8.71 -4.67 -2.87
C VAL A 33 -8.83 -4.57 -4.39
N ALA A 34 -7.76 -4.87 -5.11
CA ALA A 34 -7.76 -4.95 -6.56
C ALA A 34 -7.42 -6.38 -7.02
N GLU A 35 -8.18 -6.88 -8.00
CA GLU A 35 -7.89 -8.15 -8.67
C GLU A 35 -6.65 -8.06 -9.56
N ARG A 36 -6.34 -6.86 -10.05
CA ARG A 36 -5.25 -6.61 -10.98
C ARG A 36 -4.59 -5.26 -10.70
N VAL A 37 -3.27 -5.29 -10.59
CA VAL A 37 -2.41 -4.10 -10.50
C VAL A 37 -1.33 -4.25 -11.57
N PRO A 38 -1.40 -3.49 -12.69
CA PRO A 38 -0.47 -3.62 -13.80
C PRO A 38 1.01 -3.53 -13.40
N GLU A 39 1.32 -2.68 -12.43
CA GLU A 39 2.68 -2.44 -11.91
C GLU A 39 3.29 -3.64 -11.19
N LEU A 40 2.46 -4.56 -10.68
CA LEU A 40 2.92 -5.75 -9.95
C LEU A 40 2.98 -7.01 -10.83
N GLY A 41 2.68 -6.87 -12.12
CA GLY A 41 2.58 -7.99 -13.05
C GLY A 41 1.31 -8.85 -12.83
N GLU A 42 1.07 -9.75 -13.77
CA GLU A 42 -0.10 -10.62 -13.73
C GLU A 42 0.20 -11.87 -12.91
N THR A 43 -0.43 -11.98 -11.74
CA THR A 43 -0.56 -13.27 -11.03
C THR A 43 -2.05 -13.59 -10.95
N PRO A 44 -2.55 -14.53 -11.78
CA PRO A 44 -3.95 -14.86 -11.85
C PRO A 44 -4.52 -15.19 -10.46
N GLY A 45 -5.69 -14.61 -10.15
CA GLY A 45 -6.46 -14.94 -8.94
C GLY A 45 -5.92 -14.39 -7.62
N SER A 46 -4.81 -13.64 -7.61
CA SER A 46 -4.30 -13.07 -6.36
C SER A 46 -4.81 -11.65 -6.14
N MET A 47 -5.61 -11.47 -5.10
CA MET A 47 -6.10 -10.17 -4.65
C MET A 47 -4.96 -9.33 -4.06
N VAL A 48 -4.93 -8.04 -4.38
CA VAL A 48 -3.93 -7.08 -3.88
C VAL A 48 -4.62 -6.02 -3.04
N HIS A 49 -4.25 -5.91 -1.76
CA HIS A 49 -4.68 -4.79 -0.93
C HIS A 49 -3.92 -3.53 -1.32
N VAL A 50 -4.63 -2.47 -1.66
CA VAL A 50 -4.03 -1.19 -2.03
C VAL A 50 -4.09 -0.25 -0.84
N TRP A 51 -2.93 0.27 -0.45
CA TRP A 51 -2.74 1.16 0.68
C TRP A 51 -2.28 2.53 0.20
N HIS A 52 -2.83 3.58 0.79
CA HIS A 52 -2.37 4.95 0.62
C HIS A 52 -1.69 5.42 1.91
N VAL A 53 -0.46 5.91 1.79
CA VAL A 53 0.26 6.60 2.87
C VAL A 53 0.28 8.09 2.53
N PRO A 54 -0.56 8.90 3.18
CA PRO A 54 -0.68 10.33 2.89
C PRO A 54 0.57 11.09 3.35
N SER A 55 0.74 12.31 2.81
CA SER A 55 1.81 13.21 3.24
C SER A 55 1.82 13.44 4.75
N ASP A 56 3.00 13.44 5.35
CA ASP A 56 3.25 13.82 6.74
C ASP A 56 4.65 14.45 6.86
N ILE A 57 4.96 15.08 7.99
CA ILE A 57 6.21 15.80 8.24
C ILE A 57 7.40 14.84 8.30
N LEU A 58 7.20 13.63 8.81
CA LEU A 58 8.27 12.64 9.00
C LEU A 58 8.30 11.60 7.87
N PRO A 59 9.48 11.11 7.44
CA PRO A 59 9.58 9.91 6.61
C PRO A 59 8.89 8.70 7.26
N ILE A 60 8.51 7.71 6.46
CA ILE A 60 8.04 6.42 7.00
C ILE A 60 9.21 5.77 7.72
N SER A 61 9.00 5.41 8.99
CA SER A 61 9.98 4.71 9.83
C SER A 61 9.88 3.19 9.72
N ALA A 62 10.94 2.48 10.10
CA ALA A 62 10.94 1.02 10.15
C ALA A 62 9.83 0.48 11.08
N THR A 63 9.65 1.10 12.25
CA THR A 63 8.60 0.72 13.21
C THR A 63 7.19 0.90 12.65
N GLU A 64 6.94 1.91 11.82
CA GLU A 64 5.65 2.07 11.14
C GLU A 64 5.38 0.93 10.14
N ILE A 65 6.40 0.53 9.37
CA ILE A 65 6.31 -0.61 8.45
C ILE A 65 6.14 -1.93 9.20
N GLU A 66 6.88 -2.13 10.29
CA GLU A 66 6.75 -3.32 11.15
C GLU A 66 5.35 -3.44 11.71
N ARG A 67 4.81 -2.37 12.32
CA ARG A 67 3.44 -2.34 12.81
C ARG A 67 2.44 -2.61 11.69
N TRP A 68 2.60 -1.96 10.55
CA TRP A 68 1.76 -2.23 9.38
C TRP A 68 1.82 -3.71 8.97
N SER A 69 3.00 -4.33 8.95
CA SER A 69 3.16 -5.73 8.55
C SER A 69 2.50 -6.73 9.51
N VAL A 70 2.39 -6.38 10.80
CA VAL A 70 1.72 -7.20 11.82
C VAL A 70 0.21 -7.07 11.73
N ASP A 71 -0.28 -5.85 11.51
CA ASP A 71 -1.72 -5.57 11.51
C ASP A 71 -2.36 -5.82 10.14
N ALA A 72 -1.61 -5.75 9.04
CA ALA A 72 -2.16 -5.93 7.69
C ALA A 72 -2.70 -7.35 7.46
N PRO A 73 -3.79 -7.51 6.69
CA PRO A 73 -4.27 -8.83 6.29
C PRO A 73 -3.18 -9.60 5.55
N GLY A 74 -3.20 -10.93 5.59
CA GLY A 74 -2.27 -11.72 4.76
C GLY A 74 -2.52 -11.52 3.26
N GLY A 75 -1.47 -11.66 2.44
CA GLY A 75 -1.58 -11.68 0.99
C GLY A 75 -0.65 -10.68 0.29
N ARG A 76 -1.08 -10.20 -0.88
CA ARG A 76 -0.32 -9.20 -1.65
C ARG A 76 -0.78 -7.80 -1.25
N HIS A 77 0.19 -6.90 -1.20
CA HIS A 77 -0.02 -5.50 -0.84
C HIS A 77 0.68 -4.59 -1.83
N TRP A 78 0.04 -3.46 -2.13
CA TRP A 78 0.64 -2.36 -2.85
C TRP A 78 0.51 -1.09 -2.02
N ILE A 79 1.64 -0.47 -1.68
CA ILE A 79 1.70 0.76 -0.89
C ILE A 79 2.03 1.93 -1.83
N LEU A 80 1.12 2.89 -1.93
CA LEU A 80 1.29 4.16 -2.61
C LEU A 80 1.62 5.22 -1.56
N SER A 81 2.85 5.71 -1.56
CA SER A 81 3.33 6.64 -0.54
C SER A 81 3.60 8.04 -1.10
N GLU A 82 3.04 9.04 -0.44
CA GLU A 82 3.42 10.45 -0.58
C GLU A 82 4.59 10.83 0.35
N ARG A 83 4.96 9.95 1.29
CA ARG A 83 6.10 10.11 2.22
C ARG A 83 7.35 9.40 1.68
N PRO A 84 8.56 9.96 1.88
CA PRO A 84 9.78 9.21 1.66
C PRO A 84 9.93 8.09 2.69
N PHE A 85 10.75 7.08 2.38
CA PHE A 85 11.15 6.05 3.33
C PHE A 85 12.43 6.44 4.04
N ASP A 86 12.55 6.06 5.30
CA ASP A 86 13.85 6.04 5.97
C ASP A 86 14.78 5.05 5.24
N GLU A 87 16.02 5.46 4.97
CA GLU A 87 16.99 4.63 4.23
C GLU A 87 17.28 3.29 4.93
N THR A 88 17.13 3.25 6.26
CA THR A 88 17.29 2.04 7.07
C THR A 88 16.30 0.94 6.70
N ILE A 89 15.11 1.29 6.20
CA ILE A 89 14.09 0.32 5.75
C ILE A 89 14.58 -0.46 4.53
N LEU A 90 15.28 0.23 3.63
CA LEU A 90 15.76 -0.34 2.37
C LEU A 90 17.16 -0.96 2.50
N ALA A 91 17.88 -0.67 3.58
CA ALA A 91 19.22 -1.19 3.80
C ALA A 91 19.30 -2.74 3.70
N PRO A 92 18.34 -3.53 4.23
CA PRO A 92 18.35 -4.98 4.07
C PRO A 92 18.15 -5.45 2.62
N LEU A 93 17.43 -4.68 1.79
CA LEU A 93 17.09 -5.03 0.40
C LEU A 93 18.24 -4.76 -0.58
N LYS A 94 19.20 -3.92 -0.22
CA LYS A 94 20.37 -3.57 -1.05
C LYS A 94 21.48 -4.62 -1.02
N SER A 95 21.34 -5.68 -0.21
CA SER A 95 22.35 -6.73 -0.02
C SER A 95 22.06 -8.02 -0.81
N ILE A 96 21.10 -7.98 -1.75
CA ILE A 96 20.70 -9.12 -2.60
C ILE A 96 21.21 -8.91 -4.01
#